data_AF-A0A2E6CFW4-F1
#
_entry.id   AF-A0A2E6CFW4-F1
#
_cell.length_a   1.000
_cell.length_b   1.000
_cell.length_c   1.000
_cell.angle_alpha   90.00
_cell.angle_beta   90.00
_cell.angle_gamma   90.00
#
_symmetry.space_group_name_H-M   'P 1'
#
loop_
_entity.id
_entity.type
_entity.pdbx_description
1 polymer ?
#
loop_
_entity_poly.entity_id
_entity_poly.type
_entity_poly.pdbx_seq_one_letter_code
_entity_poly.pdbx_strand_id
1 'polypeptide(L)'
;EGLGEDWERLLAGILIRLDRAENYKQLVAEVGSMGVNAREELLALVRMQRLEEEDEWEVFKGKKQGIVTHACIALDALDGIGKEAEEIDWHSDDKICAALADRPHRFSSDPSGILMYMRTYKNTIDRFGGGDSDSLFMLASILVRLDKHKEYDKLLECVYVMGKPGFSALHAVFEQIPERDMERQEILKRSRILWSRMMARTRRRTAKIGKS
;
A
#
# COMPACT_ATOMS: atom_id res chain seq x y z
N GLU A 1 -15.75 -13.66 -31.61
CA GLU A 1 -14.62 -12.97 -30.94
C GLU A 1 -14.93 -12.47 -29.51
N GLY A 2 -16.19 -12.32 -29.09
CA GLY A 2 -16.54 -11.70 -27.78
C GLY A 2 -16.52 -12.58 -26.50
N LEU A 3 -15.95 -13.79 -26.50
CA LEU A 3 -15.89 -14.64 -25.28
C LEU A 3 -14.54 -14.56 -24.55
N GLY A 4 -13.45 -14.23 -25.25
CA GLY A 4 -12.13 -14.09 -24.65
C GLY A 4 -11.98 -12.79 -23.84
N GLU A 5 -12.59 -11.70 -24.34
CA GLU A 5 -12.48 -10.36 -23.74
C GLU A 5 -13.26 -10.23 -22.41
N ASP A 6 -14.45 -10.84 -22.33
CA ASP A 6 -15.27 -10.79 -21.11
C ASP A 6 -14.78 -11.78 -20.02
N TRP A 7 -14.10 -12.87 -20.43
CA TRP A 7 -13.59 -13.86 -19.49
C TRP A 7 -12.45 -13.31 -18.63
N GLU A 8 -11.48 -12.60 -19.21
CA GLU A 8 -10.38 -11.99 -18.44
C GLU A 8 -10.89 -10.97 -17.43
N ARG A 9 -11.89 -10.18 -17.83
CA ARG A 9 -12.56 -9.21 -16.95
C ARG A 9 -13.22 -9.90 -15.75
N LEU A 10 -14.07 -10.89 -16.02
CA LEU A 10 -14.78 -11.64 -14.99
C LEU A 10 -13.81 -12.38 -14.06
N LEU A 11 -12.78 -13.01 -14.64
CA LEU A 11 -11.77 -13.75 -13.91
C LEU A 11 -10.97 -12.83 -12.97
N ALA A 12 -10.51 -11.67 -13.45
CA ALA A 12 -9.83 -10.69 -12.61
C ALA A 12 -10.67 -10.27 -11.40
N GLY A 13 -11.97 -10.01 -11.65
CA GLY A 13 -12.92 -9.66 -10.60
C GLY A 13 -13.15 -10.78 -9.59
N ILE A 14 -13.13 -12.03 -10.01
CA ILE A 14 -13.27 -13.20 -9.13
C ILE A 14 -11.99 -13.39 -8.32
N LEU A 15 -10.83 -13.49 -8.98
CA LEU A 15 -9.54 -13.79 -8.35
C LEU A 15 -9.17 -12.75 -7.28
N ILE A 16 -9.41 -11.46 -7.56
CA ILE A 16 -9.11 -10.40 -6.59
C ILE A 16 -10.00 -10.46 -5.35
N ARG A 17 -11.17 -11.10 -5.44
CA ARG A 17 -12.15 -11.24 -4.35
C ARG A 17 -11.99 -12.54 -3.56
N LEU A 18 -11.11 -13.46 -3.97
CA LEU A 18 -10.79 -14.71 -3.25
C LEU A 18 -9.81 -14.47 -2.09
N ASP A 19 -10.05 -13.44 -1.27
CA ASP A 19 -9.18 -12.99 -0.18
C ASP A 19 -8.95 -14.02 0.94
N ARG A 20 -9.77 -15.07 0.97
CA ARG A 20 -9.65 -16.20 1.91
C ARG A 20 -8.92 -17.42 1.34
N ALA A 21 -8.51 -17.40 0.07
CA ALA A 21 -7.78 -18.50 -0.53
C ALA A 21 -6.35 -18.60 0.04
N GLU A 22 -5.87 -19.82 0.29
CA GLU A 22 -4.51 -20.03 0.82
C GLU A 22 -3.42 -19.50 -0.13
N ASN A 23 -3.68 -19.56 -1.44
CA ASN A 23 -2.79 -19.06 -2.49
C ASN A 23 -3.15 -17.64 -2.96
N TYR A 24 -3.91 -16.85 -2.19
CA TYR A 24 -4.43 -15.55 -2.63
C TYR A 24 -3.36 -14.59 -3.19
N LYS A 25 -2.15 -14.56 -2.61
CA LYS A 25 -1.05 -13.73 -3.14
C LYS A 25 -0.64 -14.12 -4.57
N GLN A 26 -0.69 -15.41 -4.91
CA GLN A 26 -0.41 -15.89 -6.28
C GLN A 26 -1.53 -15.47 -7.22
N LEU A 27 -2.79 -15.62 -6.79
CA LEU A 27 -3.96 -15.19 -7.58
C LEU A 27 -3.92 -13.69 -7.90
N VAL A 28 -3.52 -12.84 -6.94
CA VAL A 28 -3.36 -11.40 -7.16
C VAL A 28 -2.23 -11.10 -8.16
N ALA A 29 -1.12 -11.85 -8.08
CA ALA A 29 -0.02 -11.70 -9.04
C ALA A 29 -0.43 -12.11 -10.46
N GLU A 30 -1.23 -13.18 -10.60
CA GLU A 30 -1.82 -13.59 -11.88
C GLU A 30 -2.71 -12.50 -12.47
N VAL A 31 -3.54 -11.84 -11.65
CA VAL A 31 -4.33 -10.69 -12.11
C VAL A 31 -3.42 -9.54 -12.58
N GLY A 32 -2.30 -9.31 -11.89
CA GLY A 32 -1.31 -8.29 -12.25
C GLY A 32 -0.59 -8.52 -13.58
N SER A 33 -0.73 -9.70 -14.19
CA SER A 33 -0.17 -10.05 -15.51
C SER A 33 -1.24 -10.24 -16.61
N MET A 34 -2.51 -9.93 -16.33
CA MET A 34 -3.62 -10.02 -17.30
C MET A 34 -3.67 -8.84 -18.29
N GLY A 35 -4.63 -8.87 -19.23
CA GLY A 35 -4.83 -7.83 -20.24
C GLY A 35 -5.65 -6.61 -19.79
N VAL A 36 -5.93 -5.72 -20.75
CA VAL A 36 -6.66 -4.45 -20.56
C VAL A 36 -8.04 -4.65 -19.90
N ASN A 37 -8.70 -5.78 -20.15
CA ASN A 37 -10.01 -6.10 -19.60
C ASN A 37 -9.98 -6.35 -18.08
N ALA A 38 -8.91 -6.98 -17.58
CA ALA A 38 -8.69 -7.12 -16.14
C ALA A 38 -8.47 -5.76 -15.47
N ARG A 39 -7.72 -4.88 -16.14
CA ARG A 39 -7.49 -3.50 -15.68
C ARG A 39 -8.82 -2.75 -15.51
N GLU A 40 -9.74 -2.84 -16.47
CA GLU A 40 -11.05 -2.18 -16.37
C GLU A 40 -11.89 -2.67 -15.19
N GLU A 41 -11.91 -3.97 -14.93
CA GLU A 41 -12.61 -4.55 -13.77
C GLU A 41 -12.01 -4.07 -12.44
N LEU A 42 -10.69 -4.08 -12.31
CA LEU A 42 -10.03 -3.60 -11.11
C LEU A 42 -10.27 -2.10 -10.90
N LEU A 43 -10.29 -1.30 -11.97
CA LEU A 43 -10.65 0.11 -11.87
C LEU A 43 -12.10 0.32 -11.45
N ALA A 44 -13.03 -0.46 -12.00
CA ALA A 44 -14.42 -0.43 -11.57
C ALA A 44 -14.54 -0.79 -10.08
N LEU A 45 -13.83 -1.82 -9.64
CA LEU A 45 -13.75 -2.23 -8.23
C LEU A 45 -13.26 -1.09 -7.35
N VAL A 46 -12.13 -0.46 -7.70
CA VAL A 46 -11.56 0.66 -6.92
C VAL A 46 -12.49 1.89 -6.95
N ARG A 47 -13.16 2.18 -8.07
CA ARG A 47 -14.10 3.31 -8.18
C ARG A 47 -15.37 3.11 -7.37
N MET A 48 -15.84 1.87 -7.23
CA MET A 48 -16.97 1.54 -6.36
C MET A 48 -16.64 1.80 -4.88
N GLN A 49 -15.36 1.82 -4.53
CA GLN A 49 -14.90 2.20 -3.20
C GLN A 49 -14.90 3.73 -3.07
N ARG A 50 -16.04 4.26 -2.62
CA ARG A 50 -16.23 5.67 -2.25
C ARG A 50 -15.58 5.96 -0.90
N LEU A 51 -14.27 5.77 -0.77
CA LEU A 51 -13.54 6.13 0.45
C LEU A 51 -13.10 7.58 0.37
N GLU A 52 -13.65 8.39 1.26
CA GLU A 52 -13.24 9.78 1.49
C GLU A 52 -12.32 9.87 2.71
N GLU A 53 -11.56 10.96 2.84
CA GLU A 53 -10.63 11.15 3.97
C GLU A 53 -11.36 11.24 5.32
N GLU A 54 -12.60 11.74 5.29
CA GLU A 54 -13.47 11.97 6.43
C GLU A 54 -14.31 10.73 6.82
N ASP A 55 -14.37 9.69 5.97
CA ASP A 55 -15.18 8.50 6.21
C ASP A 55 -14.89 7.86 7.58
N GLU A 56 -15.93 7.52 8.34
CA GLU A 56 -15.78 6.82 9.62
C GLU A 56 -15.11 5.44 9.46
N TRP A 57 -14.45 4.97 10.52
CA TRP A 57 -13.69 3.72 10.47
C TRP A 57 -14.55 2.47 10.21
N GLU A 58 -15.79 2.44 10.67
CA GLU A 58 -16.73 1.33 10.38
C GLU A 58 -17.09 1.26 8.89
N VAL A 59 -17.23 2.43 8.23
CA VAL A 59 -17.40 2.54 6.77
C VAL A 59 -16.14 2.06 6.04
N PHE A 60 -14.96 2.29 6.64
CA PHE A 60 -13.69 1.82 6.14
C PHE A 60 -13.56 0.28 6.24
N LYS A 61 -13.83 -0.35 7.38
CA LYS A 61 -13.76 -1.82 7.54
C LYS A 61 -14.76 -2.60 6.68
N GLY A 62 -15.99 -2.12 6.58
CA GLY A 62 -17.07 -2.81 5.84
C GLY A 62 -16.80 -2.98 4.33
N LYS A 63 -15.81 -2.26 3.79
CA LYS A 63 -15.51 -2.16 2.35
C LYS A 63 -14.48 -3.16 1.81
N LYS A 64 -14.10 -4.19 2.58
CA LYS A 64 -13.15 -5.27 2.19
C LYS A 64 -11.78 -4.74 1.74
N GLN A 65 -11.12 -3.98 2.62
CA GLN A 65 -9.85 -3.29 2.33
C GLN A 65 -8.75 -4.19 1.77
N GLY A 66 -8.68 -5.46 2.17
CA GLY A 66 -7.77 -6.43 1.57
C GLY A 66 -7.97 -6.55 0.06
N ILE A 67 -9.20 -6.76 -0.40
CA ILE A 67 -9.52 -6.87 -1.83
C ILE A 67 -9.14 -5.59 -2.58
N VAL A 68 -9.44 -4.42 -2.00
CA VAL A 68 -9.14 -3.11 -2.61
C VAL A 68 -7.64 -2.87 -2.68
N THR A 69 -6.90 -3.20 -1.61
CA THR A 69 -5.44 -3.18 -1.56
C THR A 69 -4.84 -3.97 -2.70
N HIS A 70 -5.26 -5.22 -2.82
CA HIS A 70 -4.70 -6.13 -3.80
C HIS A 70 -5.12 -5.74 -5.22
N ALA A 71 -6.33 -5.17 -5.40
CA ALA A 71 -6.75 -4.60 -6.69
C ALA A 71 -5.82 -3.47 -7.13
N CYS A 72 -5.39 -2.61 -6.20
CA CYS A 72 -4.49 -1.50 -6.51
C CYS A 72 -3.06 -1.98 -6.78
N ILE A 73 -2.61 -2.99 -6.03
CA ILE A 73 -1.35 -3.68 -6.28
C ILE A 73 -1.34 -4.32 -7.68
N ALA A 74 -2.43 -4.96 -8.09
CA ALA A 74 -2.56 -5.57 -9.41
C ALA A 74 -2.64 -4.50 -10.52
N LEU A 75 -3.33 -3.38 -10.29
CA LEU A 75 -3.36 -2.24 -11.22
C LEU A 75 -1.96 -1.64 -11.45
N ASP A 76 -1.18 -1.44 -10.39
CA ASP A 76 0.19 -0.93 -10.50
C ASP A 76 1.07 -1.88 -11.34
N ALA A 77 0.87 -3.20 -11.20
CA ALA A 77 1.57 -4.21 -12.01
C ALA A 77 1.14 -4.18 -13.49
N LEU A 78 -0.16 -4.06 -13.76
CA LEU A 78 -0.73 -3.98 -15.11
C LEU A 78 -0.32 -2.73 -15.87
N ASP A 79 -0.21 -1.59 -15.19
CA ASP A 79 0.25 -0.34 -15.81
C ASP A 79 1.75 -0.41 -16.19
N GLY A 80 2.46 -1.52 -15.89
CA GLY A 80 3.90 -1.66 -16.11
C GLY A 80 4.71 -0.74 -15.20
N ILE A 81 4.07 -0.15 -14.19
CA ILE A 81 4.66 0.83 -13.27
C ILE A 81 5.33 0.08 -12.13
N GLY A 82 6.33 -0.71 -12.49
CA GLY A 82 7.52 -0.89 -11.66
C GLY A 82 8.58 0.20 -11.92
N LYS A 83 8.32 1.15 -12.83
CA LYS A 83 9.33 2.07 -13.40
C LYS A 83 9.12 3.58 -13.18
N GLU A 84 7.98 4.05 -12.62
CA GLU A 84 7.75 5.50 -12.40
C GLU A 84 7.82 5.96 -10.93
N ALA A 85 8.29 5.11 -10.02
CA ALA A 85 9.22 5.66 -9.05
C ALA A 85 10.53 5.72 -9.84
N GLU A 86 10.98 6.92 -10.25
CA GLU A 86 12.41 7.14 -10.43
C GLU A 86 13.12 6.47 -9.24
N GLU A 87 14.31 5.88 -9.43
CA GLU A 87 15.13 5.27 -8.37
C GLU A 87 15.45 6.30 -7.27
N ILE A 88 14.44 6.67 -6.48
CA ILE A 88 14.57 7.52 -5.32
C ILE A 88 15.21 6.61 -4.30
N ASP A 89 16.47 6.88 -4.04
CA ASP A 89 17.21 6.20 -2.98
C ASP A 89 16.71 6.70 -1.63
N TRP A 90 15.57 6.17 -1.19
CA TRP A 90 14.97 6.46 0.11
C TRP A 90 15.88 6.09 1.27
N HIS A 91 16.87 5.23 1.04
CA HIS A 91 17.79 4.73 2.05
C HIS A 91 18.95 5.70 2.29
N SER A 92 19.18 6.62 1.35
CA SER A 92 20.13 7.74 1.47
C SER A 92 19.43 9.09 1.72
N ASP A 93 18.11 9.13 1.90
CA ASP A 93 17.41 10.36 2.28
C ASP A 93 17.79 10.77 3.70
N ASP A 94 18.41 11.95 3.85
CA ASP A 94 18.90 12.47 5.13
C ASP A 94 17.84 12.46 6.24
N LYS A 95 16.57 12.73 5.92
CA LYS A 95 15.49 12.78 6.91
C LYS A 95 15.12 11.38 7.36
N ILE A 96 15.02 10.44 6.43
CA ILE A 96 14.79 9.03 6.73
C ILE A 96 15.95 8.49 7.57
N CYS A 97 17.20 8.71 7.13
CA CYS A 97 18.38 8.30 7.87
C CYS A 97 18.37 8.88 9.30
N ALA A 98 18.08 10.17 9.45
CA ALA A 98 17.99 10.82 10.76
C ALA A 98 16.88 10.23 11.64
N ALA A 99 15.71 9.93 11.08
CA ALA A 99 14.60 9.33 11.80
C ALA A 99 14.92 7.89 12.27
N LEU A 100 15.79 7.17 11.55
CA LEU A 100 16.17 5.79 11.85
C LEU A 100 17.47 5.65 12.66
N ALA A 101 18.29 6.70 12.76
CA ALA A 101 19.66 6.65 13.27
C ALA A 101 19.78 6.20 14.75
N ASP A 102 18.85 6.59 15.62
CA ASP A 102 18.88 6.14 17.03
C ASP A 102 17.48 5.93 17.63
N ARG A 103 17.23 4.69 18.04
CA ARG A 103 16.03 4.24 18.79
C ARG A 103 14.70 4.76 18.22
N PRO A 104 14.38 4.46 16.94
CA PRO A 104 13.14 4.94 16.29
C PRO A 104 11.85 4.56 17.03
N HIS A 105 11.87 3.46 17.80
CA HIS A 105 10.75 3.02 18.63
C HIS A 105 10.30 4.07 19.67
N ARG A 106 11.18 5.02 20.04
CA ARG A 106 10.84 6.12 20.95
C ARG A 106 9.93 7.16 20.32
N PHE A 107 9.92 7.24 18.99
CA PHE A 107 9.09 8.16 18.22
C PHE A 107 7.79 7.50 17.77
N SER A 108 7.34 6.44 18.45
CA SER A 108 6.17 5.68 18.08
C SER A 108 5.25 5.41 19.28
N SER A 109 3.94 5.38 19.03
CA SER A 109 2.96 4.72 19.90
C SER A 109 2.93 3.20 19.73
N ASP A 110 3.55 2.66 18.69
CA ASP A 110 3.73 1.22 18.45
C ASP A 110 5.22 0.79 18.46
N PRO A 111 5.92 0.89 19.61
CA PRO A 111 7.34 0.57 19.70
C PRO A 111 7.65 -0.88 19.32
N SER A 112 6.75 -1.81 19.61
CA SER A 112 6.85 -3.23 19.22
C SER A 112 6.86 -3.41 17.71
N GLY A 113 5.95 -2.76 16.99
CA GLY A 113 5.90 -2.82 15.53
C GLY A 113 7.16 -2.23 14.91
N ILE A 114 7.64 -1.09 15.41
CA ILE A 114 8.91 -0.49 14.96
C ILE A 114 10.07 -1.47 15.13
N LEU A 115 10.22 -2.08 16.32
CA LEU A 115 11.33 -3.01 16.57
C LEU A 115 11.26 -4.25 15.68
N MET A 116 10.06 -4.77 15.42
CA MET A 116 9.84 -5.89 14.52
C MET A 116 10.31 -5.56 13.09
N TYR A 117 9.80 -4.46 12.50
CA TYR A 117 10.18 -4.08 11.14
C TYR A 117 11.64 -3.64 11.03
N MET A 118 12.19 -2.93 12.02
CA MET A 118 13.61 -2.55 12.04
C MET A 118 14.56 -3.75 12.04
N ARG A 119 14.21 -4.84 12.73
CA ARG A 119 15.01 -6.07 12.74
C ARG A 119 15.08 -6.69 11.35
N THR A 120 13.93 -6.78 10.69
CA THR A 120 13.83 -7.38 9.36
C THR A 120 14.43 -6.46 8.29
N TYR A 121 14.18 -5.16 8.38
CA TYR A 121 14.65 -4.13 7.46
C TYR A 121 16.16 -4.19 7.22
N LYS A 122 16.97 -4.26 8.29
CA LYS A 122 18.43 -4.36 8.18
C LYS A 122 18.87 -5.60 7.41
N ASN A 123 18.24 -6.74 7.69
CA ASN A 123 18.56 -7.98 6.99
C ASN A 123 18.13 -7.96 5.52
N THR A 124 16.98 -7.35 5.22
CA THR A 124 16.43 -7.26 3.86
C THR A 124 17.27 -6.31 3.01
N ILE A 125 17.64 -5.13 3.52
CA ILE A 125 18.43 -4.16 2.77
C ILE A 125 19.84 -4.69 2.47
N ASP A 126 20.49 -5.36 3.43
CA ASP A 126 21.82 -5.95 3.23
C ASP A 126 21.79 -7.09 2.19
N ARG A 127 20.67 -7.79 2.07
CA ARG A 127 20.52 -8.96 1.19
C ARG A 127 20.04 -8.61 -0.22
N PHE A 128 19.13 -7.65 -0.36
CA PHE A 128 18.42 -7.37 -1.61
C PHE A 128 18.63 -5.94 -2.12
N GLY A 129 19.21 -5.05 -1.31
CA GLY A 129 19.44 -3.65 -1.65
C GLY A 129 18.23 -2.75 -1.41
N GLY A 130 18.44 -1.43 -1.55
CA GLY A 130 17.43 -0.41 -1.28
C GLY A 130 16.32 -0.28 -2.33
N GLY A 131 16.61 -0.61 -3.60
CA GLY A 131 15.59 -0.59 -4.66
C GLY A 131 14.59 -1.76 -4.58
N ASP A 132 14.81 -2.74 -3.70
CA ASP A 132 13.98 -3.93 -3.60
C ASP A 132 12.61 -3.65 -2.95
N SER A 133 11.56 -4.28 -3.48
CA SER A 133 10.19 -4.05 -3.02
C SER A 133 9.96 -4.48 -1.56
N ASP A 134 10.66 -5.51 -1.08
CA ASP A 134 10.55 -5.94 0.31
C ASP A 134 11.31 -4.96 1.22
N SER A 135 12.49 -4.49 0.81
CA SER A 135 13.21 -3.42 1.52
C SER A 135 12.36 -2.16 1.67
N LEU A 136 11.72 -1.72 0.60
CA LEU A 136 10.82 -0.56 0.60
C LEU A 136 9.56 -0.78 1.44
N PHE A 137 9.01 -2.00 1.44
CA PHE A 137 7.87 -2.34 2.28
C PHE A 137 8.22 -2.26 3.77
N MET A 138 9.39 -2.80 4.15
CA MET A 138 9.86 -2.73 5.53
C MET A 138 10.09 -1.27 5.95
N LEU A 139 10.71 -0.47 5.09
CA LEU A 139 10.90 0.97 5.32
C LEU A 139 9.57 1.70 5.50
N ALA A 140 8.63 1.54 4.56
CA ALA A 140 7.31 2.15 4.64
C ALA A 140 6.57 1.75 5.93
N SER A 141 6.67 0.48 6.32
CA SER A 141 6.04 -0.04 7.55
C SER A 141 6.61 0.60 8.82
N ILE A 142 7.88 0.99 8.81
CA ILE A 142 8.50 1.77 9.88
C ILE A 142 7.98 3.20 9.84
N LEU A 143 8.07 3.89 8.69
CA LEU A 143 7.72 5.30 8.55
C LEU A 143 6.27 5.61 8.96
N VAL A 144 5.32 4.76 8.57
CA VAL A 144 3.91 4.89 8.94
C VAL A 144 3.68 4.81 10.46
N ARG A 145 4.60 4.22 11.22
CA ARG A 145 4.48 4.04 12.67
C ARG A 145 5.23 5.10 13.49
N LEU A 146 5.89 6.08 12.86
CA LEU A 146 6.66 7.11 13.56
C LEU A 146 5.80 8.33 13.96
N ASP A 147 4.61 8.09 14.52
CA ASP A 147 3.59 9.11 14.81
C ASP A 147 4.03 10.20 15.80
N LYS A 148 5.04 9.94 16.62
CA LYS A 148 5.58 10.92 17.57
C LYS A 148 6.81 11.66 17.01
N HIS A 149 7.21 11.40 15.77
CA HIS A 149 8.32 12.11 15.14
C HIS A 149 7.90 13.53 14.73
N LYS A 150 8.76 14.52 14.98
CA LYS A 150 8.48 15.95 14.68
C LYS A 150 8.16 16.23 13.20
N GLU A 151 8.63 15.38 12.30
CA GLU A 151 8.42 15.50 10.85
C GLU A 151 7.54 14.35 10.31
N TYR A 152 6.67 13.77 11.14
CA TYR A 152 5.85 12.62 10.78
C TYR A 152 5.08 12.81 9.46
N ASP A 153 4.45 13.96 9.26
CA ASP A 153 3.74 14.26 8.01
C ASP A 153 4.66 14.19 6.78
N LYS A 154 5.92 14.65 6.88
CA LYS A 154 6.88 14.56 5.78
C LYS A 154 7.30 13.11 5.51
N LEU A 155 7.42 12.29 6.56
CA LEU A 155 7.72 10.86 6.42
C LEU A 155 6.57 10.12 5.74
N LEU A 156 5.32 10.50 6.01
CA LEU A 156 4.14 9.95 5.33
C LEU A 156 4.08 10.35 3.84
N GLU A 157 4.56 11.54 3.48
CA GLU A 157 4.70 11.90 2.06
C GLU A 157 5.70 11.01 1.33
N CYS A 158 6.77 10.56 1.98
CA CYS A 158 7.67 9.54 1.40
C CYS A 158 6.89 8.25 1.08
N VAL A 159 6.10 7.77 2.04
CA VAL A 159 5.27 6.56 1.88
C VAL A 159 4.24 6.72 0.76
N TYR A 160 3.62 7.89 0.61
CA TYR A 160 2.70 8.20 -0.48
C TYR A 160 3.36 8.03 -1.87
N VAL A 161 4.64 8.38 -1.98
CA VAL A 161 5.38 8.32 -3.25
C VAL A 161 5.90 6.91 -3.55
N MET A 162 6.16 6.08 -2.54
CA MET A 162 6.65 4.71 -2.69
C MET A 162 5.72 3.78 -3.49
N GLY A 163 4.43 4.07 -3.62
CA GLY A 163 3.50 3.26 -4.42
C GLY A 163 3.11 1.94 -3.74
N LYS A 164 3.24 0.81 -4.43
CA LYS A 164 2.85 -0.53 -3.95
C LYS A 164 3.40 -0.88 -2.54
N PRO A 165 4.70 -0.71 -2.24
CA PRO A 165 5.22 -0.89 -0.88
C PRO A 165 4.49 -0.07 0.19
N GLY A 166 4.11 1.17 -0.13
CA GLY A 166 3.33 2.05 0.75
C GLY A 166 1.93 1.51 1.00
N PHE A 167 1.22 1.05 -0.04
CA PHE A 167 -0.08 0.38 0.14
C PHE A 167 0.05 -0.86 1.02
N SER A 168 1.01 -1.74 0.76
CA SER A 168 1.21 -2.94 1.56
C SER A 168 1.49 -2.61 3.03
N ALA A 169 2.28 -1.57 3.31
CA ALA A 169 2.58 -1.12 4.67
C ALA A 169 1.33 -0.60 5.41
N LEU A 170 0.49 0.18 4.73
CA LEU A 170 -0.77 0.70 5.28
C LEU A 170 -1.78 -0.43 5.55
N HIS A 171 -1.89 -1.39 4.64
CA HIS A 171 -2.72 -2.57 4.86
C HIS A 171 -2.25 -3.37 6.08
N ALA A 172 -0.94 -3.54 6.25
CA ALA A 172 -0.39 -4.21 7.43
C ALA A 172 -0.72 -3.47 8.74
N VAL A 173 -0.79 -2.13 8.73
CA VAL A 173 -1.29 -1.36 9.89
C VAL A 173 -2.73 -1.74 10.23
N PHE A 174 -3.61 -1.79 9.24
CA PHE A 174 -5.03 -2.06 9.44
C PHE A 174 -5.31 -3.49 9.95
N GLU A 175 -4.46 -4.45 9.56
CA GLU A 175 -4.53 -5.83 10.04
C GLU A 175 -3.95 -6.01 11.45
N GLN A 176 -2.89 -5.26 11.79
CA GLN A 176 -2.12 -5.48 13.01
C GLN A 176 -2.58 -4.62 14.20
N ILE A 177 -3.09 -3.42 13.95
CA ILE A 177 -3.48 -2.49 15.01
C ILE A 177 -5.00 -2.54 15.20
N PRO A 178 -5.49 -3.00 16.36
CA PRO A 178 -6.91 -2.99 16.65
C PRO A 178 -7.45 -1.56 16.70
N GLU A 179 -8.65 -1.35 16.18
CA GLU A 179 -9.32 -0.04 16.16
C GLU A 179 -9.50 0.61 17.53
N ARG A 180 -9.85 -0.22 18.53
CA ARG A 180 -10.09 0.24 19.91
C ARG A 180 -8.80 0.53 20.67
N ASP A 181 -7.65 0.39 20.00
CA ASP A 181 -6.36 0.72 20.55
C ASP A 181 -6.17 2.24 20.58
N MET A 182 -6.60 2.83 21.70
CA MET A 182 -6.52 4.27 21.97
C MET A 182 -5.08 4.79 21.90
N GLU A 183 -4.07 3.97 22.18
CA GLU A 183 -2.68 4.39 22.18
C GLU A 183 -2.17 4.64 20.75
N ARG A 184 -2.65 3.85 19.78
CA ARG A 184 -2.19 3.85 18.38
C ARG A 184 -3.14 4.57 17.42
N GLN A 185 -4.11 5.33 17.94
CA GLN A 185 -5.14 5.99 17.12
C GLN A 185 -4.59 6.94 16.05
N GLU A 186 -3.52 7.68 16.35
CA GLU A 186 -2.94 8.60 15.37
C GLU A 186 -2.33 7.84 14.18
N ILE A 187 -1.69 6.69 14.42
CA ILE A 187 -1.20 5.80 13.35
C ILE A 187 -2.37 5.35 12.46
N LEU A 188 -3.47 4.86 13.06
CA LEU A 188 -4.65 4.41 12.33
C LEU A 188 -5.28 5.54 11.49
N LYS A 189 -5.51 6.70 12.11
CA LYS A 189 -6.11 7.87 11.46
C LYS A 189 -5.27 8.34 10.28
N ARG A 190 -3.97 8.55 10.47
CA ARG A 190 -3.08 9.02 9.42
C ARG A 190 -2.90 7.98 8.31
N SER A 191 -2.85 6.70 8.67
CA SER A 191 -2.81 5.62 7.68
C SER A 191 -4.05 5.61 6.78
N ARG A 192 -5.25 5.83 7.35
CA ARG A 192 -6.50 5.92 6.59
C ARG A 192 -6.50 7.12 5.63
N ILE A 193 -6.08 8.29 6.10
CA ILE A 193 -5.99 9.49 5.25
C ILE A 193 -5.01 9.24 4.09
N LEU A 194 -3.84 8.69 4.39
CA LEU A 194 -2.83 8.38 3.39
C LEU A 194 -3.34 7.36 2.36
N TRP A 195 -4.03 6.32 2.83
CA TRP A 195 -4.69 5.32 1.99
C TRP A 195 -5.66 5.96 0.99
N SER A 196 -6.58 6.78 1.47
CA SER A 196 -7.58 7.47 0.64
C SER A 196 -6.93 8.39 -0.41
N ARG A 197 -5.84 9.09 -0.03
CA ARG A 197 -5.05 9.91 -0.96
C ARG A 197 -4.39 9.07 -2.04
N MET A 198 -3.76 7.96 -1.69
CA MET A 198 -3.13 7.06 -2.66
C MET A 198 -4.19 6.46 -3.59
N MET A 199 -5.38 6.08 -3.09
CA MET A 199 -6.52 5.66 -3.91
C MET A 199 -7.00 6.73 -4.88
N ALA A 200 -7.10 7.98 -4.43
CA ALA A 200 -7.44 9.10 -5.32
C ALA A 200 -6.39 9.30 -6.42
N ARG A 201 -5.09 9.15 -6.10
CA ARG A 201 -3.99 9.22 -7.06
C ARG A 201 -4.11 8.13 -8.12
N THR A 202 -4.29 6.87 -7.73
CA THR A 202 -4.45 5.73 -8.65
C THR A 202 -5.64 5.96 -9.59
N ARG A 203 -6.78 6.45 -9.06
CA ARG A 203 -7.96 6.81 -9.86
C ARG A 203 -7.69 7.96 -10.86
N ARG A 204 -6.91 8.98 -10.49
CA ARG A 204 -6.58 10.12 -11.36
C ARG A 204 -5.59 9.75 -12.47
N ARG A 205 -4.56 8.94 -12.17
CA ARG A 205 -3.58 8.48 -13.17
C ARG A 205 -4.27 7.69 -14.27
N THR A 206 -5.14 6.78 -13.87
CA THR A 206 -5.86 5.88 -14.80
C THR A 206 -6.88 6.62 -15.68
N ALA A 207 -7.48 7.72 -15.20
CA ALA A 207 -8.33 8.58 -16.01
C ALA A 207 -7.59 9.34 -17.14
N LYS A 208 -6.27 9.53 -17.02
CA LYS A 208 -5.44 10.14 -18.07
C LYS A 208 -5.06 9.14 -19.16
N ILE A 209 -4.81 7.88 -18.80
CA ILE A 209 -4.44 6.81 -19.74
C ILE A 209 -5.60 6.46 -20.70
N GLY A 210 -6.85 6.52 -20.25
CA GLY A 210 -8.03 6.26 -21.10
C GLY A 210 -8.45 7.40 -22.04
N LYS A 211 -7.65 8.47 -22.16
CA LYS A 211 -7.90 9.61 -23.06
C LYS A 211 -6.81 9.78 -24.13
N SER A 212 -5.81 8.91 -24.16
CA SER A 212 -4.74 8.90 -25.17
C SER A 212 -4.97 7.83 -26.22
#